data_AF-A0A518VCP7-F1
#
_entry.id   AF-A0A518VCP7-F1
#
_cell.length_a   1.000
_cell.length_b   1.000
_cell.length_c   1.000
_cell.angle_alpha   90.00
_cell.angle_beta   90.00
_cell.angle_gamma   90.00
#
_symmetry.space_group_name_H-M   'P 1'
#
loop_
_entity.id
_entity.type
_entity.pdbx_description
1 polymer ?
#
loop_
_entity_poly.entity_id
_entity_poly.type
_entity_poly.pdbx_seq_one_letter_code
_entity_poly.pdbx_strand_id
1 'polypeptide(L)'
;MITLDVKKNLENNVYSIEIAVKEIPETDEELFKDFGDIEINTGGTIKITTFEDGKSVESEVTLPQSFRRFPTQFPIFNKFSKVSYNGKEKAVALAWEQHVQTQIEKKMNELRANIDDFSGTEQLKV
;
A
#
# COMPACT_ATOMS: atom_id res chain seq x y z
N MET A 1 8.08 2.46 -13.70
CA MET A 1 7.25 2.53 -12.48
C MET A 1 7.49 1.27 -11.68
N ILE A 2 7.41 1.31 -10.35
CA ILE A 2 7.51 0.12 -9.49
C ILE A 2 6.41 -0.87 -9.86
N THR A 3 6.76 -2.15 -9.99
CA THR A 3 5.82 -3.23 -10.27
C THR A 3 5.71 -4.15 -9.05
N LEU A 4 4.50 -4.49 -8.66
CA LEU A 4 4.20 -5.39 -7.54
C LEU A 4 3.56 -6.68 -8.08
N ASP A 5 3.97 -7.82 -7.54
CA ASP A 5 3.27 -9.10 -7.72
C ASP A 5 2.31 -9.31 -6.56
N VAL A 6 1.02 -9.49 -6.86
CA VAL A 6 -0.02 -9.75 -5.86
C VAL A 6 -0.55 -11.17 -6.02
N LYS A 7 -0.32 -12.03 -5.03
CA LYS A 7 -0.90 -13.37 -4.98
C LYS A 7 -2.10 -13.39 -4.05
N LYS A 8 -3.23 -13.88 -4.58
CA LYS A 8 -4.49 -14.02 -3.83
C LYS A 8 -4.83 -15.49 -3.73
N ASN A 9 -5.20 -15.95 -2.54
CA ASN A 9 -5.61 -17.33 -2.30
C ASN A 9 -6.86 -17.36 -1.42
N LEU A 10 -7.66 -18.42 -1.57
CA LEU A 10 -8.82 -18.73 -0.73
C LEU A 10 -8.71 -20.18 -0.26
N GLU A 11 -8.48 -20.36 1.03
CA GLU A 11 -8.36 -21.68 1.64
C GLU A 11 -9.12 -21.70 2.97
N ASN A 12 -9.95 -22.71 3.21
CA ASN A 12 -10.71 -22.86 4.46
C ASN A 12 -11.52 -21.59 4.86
N ASN A 13 -12.13 -20.91 3.88
CA ASN A 13 -12.84 -19.63 4.06
C ASN A 13 -11.97 -18.48 4.62
N VAL A 14 -10.66 -18.55 4.40
CA VAL A 14 -9.71 -17.49 4.70
C VAL A 14 -9.16 -16.96 3.37
N TYR A 15 -9.43 -15.69 3.09
CA TYR A 15 -8.81 -14.97 1.98
C TYR A 15 -7.42 -14.54 2.42
N SER A 16 -6.40 -14.80 1.61
CA SER A 16 -5.05 -14.34 1.89
C SER A 16 -4.47 -13.58 0.72
N ILE A 17 -3.74 -12.52 1.02
CA ILE A 17 -3.04 -11.70 0.03
C ILE A 17 -1.57 -11.61 0.42
N GLU A 18 -0.70 -11.92 -0.54
CA GLU A 18 0.74 -11.65 -0.51
C GLU A 18 1.03 -10.55 -1.53
N ILE A 19 1.76 -9.51 -1.12
CA ILE A 19 2.23 -8.44 -2.01
C ILE A 19 3.75 -8.46 -1.98
N ALA A 20 4.36 -8.68 -3.14
CA ALA A 20 5.80 -8.74 -3.34
C ALA A 20 6.25 -7.66 -4.31
N VAL A 21 7.49 -7.19 -4.15
CA VAL A 21 8.13 -6.33 -5.15
C VAL A 21 8.58 -7.21 -6.29
N LYS A 22 8.11 -6.90 -7.51
CA LYS A 22 8.55 -7.58 -8.73
C LYS A 22 9.72 -6.85 -9.36
N GLU A 23 9.61 -5.53 -9.47
CA GLU A 23 10.57 -4.68 -10.16
C GLU A 23 10.55 -3.27 -9.57
N ILE A 24 11.73 -2.70 -9.40
CA ILE A 24 11.94 -1.29 -9.09
C ILE A 24 12.74 -0.71 -10.25
N PRO A 25 12.25 0.34 -10.94
CA PRO A 25 13.02 0.96 -12.00
C PRO A 25 14.26 1.67 -11.41
N GLU A 26 15.35 1.73 -12.17
CA GLU A 26 16.63 2.32 -11.72
C GLU A 26 16.46 3.73 -11.11
N THR A 27 15.56 4.56 -11.67
CA THR A 27 15.27 5.90 -11.13
C THR A 27 14.73 5.90 -9.70
N ASP A 28 13.96 4.86 -9.32
CA ASP A 28 13.46 4.70 -7.96
C ASP A 28 14.50 3.95 -7.09
N GLU A 29 15.38 3.13 -7.66
CA GLU A 29 16.48 2.51 -6.91
C GLU A 29 17.48 3.55 -6.38
N GLU A 30 17.85 4.54 -7.21
CA GLU A 30 18.70 5.65 -6.78
C GLU A 30 18.06 6.43 -5.62
N LEU A 31 16.73 6.62 -5.66
CA LEU A 31 16.00 7.26 -4.56
C LEU A 31 16.14 6.49 -3.24
N PHE A 32 16.03 5.17 -3.27
CA PHE A 32 16.21 4.36 -2.06
C PHE A 32 17.68 4.33 -1.58
N LYS A 33 18.66 4.51 -2.48
CA LYS A 33 20.06 4.67 -2.09
C LYS A 33 20.32 6.01 -1.39
N ASP A 34 19.72 7.08 -1.92
CA ASP A 34 19.94 8.45 -1.41
C ASP A 34 19.18 8.73 -0.10
N PHE A 35 17.95 8.26 0.00
CA PHE A 35 17.04 8.59 1.10
C PHE A 35 16.69 7.41 2.01
N GLY A 36 17.10 6.20 1.63
CA GLY A 36 16.77 4.97 2.34
C GLY A 36 15.34 4.47 2.07
N ASP A 37 14.99 3.39 2.77
CA ASP A 37 13.66 2.78 2.67
C ASP A 37 12.57 3.72 3.20
N ILE A 38 11.42 3.70 2.53
CA ILE A 38 10.23 4.43 2.98
C ILE A 38 9.41 3.58 3.95
N GLU A 39 8.91 4.19 5.01
CA GLU A 39 7.94 3.54 5.90
C GLU A 39 6.51 3.75 5.38
N ILE A 40 5.79 2.65 5.18
CA ILE A 40 4.38 2.62 4.82
C ILE A 40 3.58 2.00 5.95
N ASN A 41 2.35 2.47 6.16
CA ASN A 41 1.40 1.84 7.06
C ASN A 41 0.48 0.93 6.25
N THR A 42 0.51 -0.38 6.53
CA THR A 42 -0.35 -1.37 5.87
C THR A 42 -1.64 -1.63 6.65
N GLY A 43 -1.94 -0.84 7.67
CA GLY A 43 -3.11 -0.99 8.54
C GLY A 43 -3.98 0.26 8.58
N GLY A 44 -4.65 0.47 9.71
CA GLY A 44 -5.51 1.64 9.91
C GLY A 44 -6.89 1.51 9.28
N THR A 45 -7.59 2.64 9.16
CA THR A 45 -8.96 2.69 8.64
C THR A 45 -8.96 2.54 7.14
N ILE A 46 -9.65 1.52 6.66
CA ILE A 46 -9.76 1.16 5.24
C ILE A 46 -11.23 1.20 4.85
N LYS A 47 -11.53 1.92 3.77
CA LYS A 47 -12.86 1.94 3.18
C LYS A 47 -13.08 0.66 2.40
N ILE A 48 -14.22 0.02 2.63
CA ILE A 48 -14.66 -1.17 1.91
C ILE A 48 -15.99 -0.90 1.23
N THR A 49 -16.19 -1.52 0.07
CA THR A 49 -17.48 -1.52 -0.63
C THR A 49 -18.06 -2.93 -0.59
N THR A 50 -19.24 -3.08 0.00
CA THR A 50 -20.02 -4.32 -0.02
C THR A 50 -21.26 -4.17 -0.90
N PHE A 51 -21.88 -5.28 -1.28
CA PHE A 51 -23.16 -5.28 -1.99
C PHE A 51 -24.22 -5.87 -1.06
N GLU A 52 -25.18 -5.05 -0.66
CA GLU A 52 -26.27 -5.40 0.26
C GLU A 52 -27.59 -4.99 -0.40
N ASP A 53 -28.57 -5.89 -0.45
CA ASP A 53 -29.89 -5.67 -1.07
C ASP A 53 -29.84 -5.09 -2.50
N GLY A 54 -28.86 -5.52 -3.30
CA GLY A 54 -28.67 -5.06 -4.69
C GLY A 54 -28.07 -3.66 -4.82
N LYS A 55 -27.56 -3.07 -3.73
CA LYS A 55 -26.93 -1.74 -3.70
C LYS A 55 -25.49 -1.83 -3.22
N SER A 56 -24.63 -0.95 -3.74
CA SER A 56 -23.29 -0.73 -3.20
C SER A 56 -23.40 0.02 -1.87
N VAL A 57 -22.80 -0.53 -0.82
CA VAL A 57 -22.72 0.08 0.51
C VAL A 57 -21.26 0.31 0.85
N GLU A 58 -20.90 1.55 1.13
CA GLU A 58 -19.58 1.89 1.65
C GLU A 58 -19.58 1.77 3.17
N SER A 59 -18.53 1.18 3.72
CA SER A 59 -18.28 1.12 5.15
C SER A 59 -16.79 1.19 5.43
N GLU A 60 -16.41 1.32 6.70
CA GLU A 60 -15.01 1.38 7.12
C GLU A 60 -14.68 0.19 8.01
N VAL A 61 -13.46 -0.33 7.85
CA VAL A 61 -12.88 -1.35 8.72
C VAL A 61 -11.54 -0.84 9.21
N THR A 62 -11.36 -0.86 10.54
CA THR A 62 -10.09 -0.48 11.16
C THR A 62 -9.25 -1.73 11.38
N LEU A 63 -8.14 -1.82 10.65
CA LEU A 63 -7.11 -2.80 10.92
C LEU A 63 -6.10 -2.25 11.95
N PRO A 64 -5.44 -3.13 12.74
CA PRO A 64 -4.32 -2.71 13.57
C PRO A 64 -3.27 -1.97 12.73
N GLN A 65 -2.71 -0.91 13.30
CA GLN A 65 -1.59 -0.19 12.68
C GLN A 65 -0.44 -1.17 12.44
N SER A 66 0.17 -1.12 11.25
CA SER A 66 1.23 -2.04 10.88
C SER A 66 2.20 -1.35 9.92
N PHE A 67 3.34 -0.92 10.44
CA PHE A 67 4.35 -0.23 9.64
C PHE A 67 5.32 -1.22 9.01
N ARG A 68 5.67 -0.97 7.74
CA ARG A 68 6.62 -1.77 6.96
C ARG A 68 7.55 -0.86 6.18
N ARG A 69 8.81 -1.25 6.06
CA ARG A 69 9.81 -0.59 5.20
C ARG A 69 9.73 -1.14 3.80
N PHE A 70 9.47 -0.28 2.84
CA PHE A 70 9.48 -0.60 1.42
C PHE A 70 10.82 -0.14 0.81
N PRO A 71 11.49 -0.97 -0.02
CA PRO A 71 11.07 -2.31 -0.47
C PRO A 71 11.53 -3.47 0.43
N THR A 72 12.44 -3.24 1.39
CA THR A 72 13.21 -4.31 2.07
C THR A 72 12.41 -5.31 2.92
N GLN A 73 11.24 -4.92 3.44
CA GLN A 73 10.38 -5.81 4.23
C GLN A 73 9.29 -6.49 3.42
N PHE A 74 9.41 -6.47 2.08
CA PHE A 74 8.54 -7.22 1.18
C PHE A 74 9.16 -8.60 0.87
N PRO A 75 8.34 -9.65 0.71
CA PRO A 75 6.88 -9.64 0.62
C PRO A 75 6.16 -9.45 1.95
N ILE A 76 4.99 -8.81 1.90
CA ILE A 76 4.07 -8.70 3.03
C ILE A 76 2.85 -9.61 2.82
N PHE A 77 2.28 -10.08 3.92
CA PHE A 77 1.20 -11.05 3.90
C PHE A 77 0.10 -10.72 4.91
N ASN A 78 -1.15 -10.90 4.52
CA ASN A 78 -2.30 -10.77 5.43
C ASN A 78 -3.42 -11.78 5.12
N LYS A 79 -4.19 -12.13 6.16
CA LYS A 79 -5.29 -13.10 6.12
C LYS A 79 -6.58 -12.47 6.61
N PHE A 80 -7.66 -12.77 5.91
CA PHE A 80 -8.99 -12.25 6.18
C PHE A 80 -9.98 -13.40 6.29
N SER A 81 -10.50 -13.61 7.50
CA SER A 81 -11.41 -14.71 7.81
C SER A 81 -12.83 -14.22 8.07
N LYS A 82 -13.81 -15.07 7.81
CA LYS A 82 -15.21 -14.80 8.15
C LYS A 82 -15.42 -14.49 9.63
N VAL A 83 -14.68 -15.14 10.52
CA VAL A 83 -14.76 -14.91 11.98
C VAL A 83 -14.36 -13.48 12.34
N SER A 84 -13.39 -12.92 11.62
CA SER A 84 -12.88 -11.57 11.87
C SER A 84 -13.73 -10.48 11.23
N TYR A 85 -14.40 -10.77 10.11
CA TYR A 85 -15.03 -9.74 9.26
C TYR A 85 -16.51 -10.00 8.93
N ASN A 86 -17.16 -10.96 9.59
CA ASN A 86 -18.60 -11.20 9.52
C ASN A 86 -19.17 -11.33 8.09
N GLY A 87 -18.46 -12.02 7.18
CA GLY A 87 -18.88 -12.19 5.78
C GLY A 87 -18.36 -11.11 4.83
N LYS A 88 -17.64 -10.09 5.34
CA LYS A 88 -17.02 -9.02 4.56
C LYS A 88 -15.56 -9.30 4.21
N GLU A 89 -15.02 -10.47 4.56
CA GLU A 89 -13.59 -10.80 4.45
C GLU A 89 -13.00 -10.60 3.05
N LYS A 90 -13.75 -10.90 1.99
CA LYS A 90 -13.31 -10.65 0.60
C LYS A 90 -13.17 -9.16 0.31
N ALA A 91 -14.16 -8.37 0.73
CA ALA A 91 -14.16 -6.92 0.52
C ALA A 91 -13.01 -6.26 1.30
N VAL A 92 -12.78 -6.71 2.54
CA VAL A 92 -11.65 -6.25 3.36
C VAL A 92 -10.31 -6.63 2.73
N ALA A 93 -10.17 -7.86 2.23
CA ALA A 93 -8.94 -8.30 1.57
C ALA A 93 -8.60 -7.41 0.36
N LEU A 94 -9.55 -7.20 -0.54
CA LEU A 94 -9.35 -6.36 -1.73
C LEU A 94 -9.06 -4.90 -1.38
N ALA A 95 -9.75 -4.37 -0.37
CA ALA A 95 -9.51 -3.01 0.09
C ALA A 95 -8.15 -2.84 0.78
N TRP A 96 -7.68 -3.88 1.49
CA TRP A 96 -6.34 -3.88 2.08
C TRP A 96 -5.24 -3.86 1.02
N GLU A 97 -5.38 -4.65 -0.04
CA GLU A 97 -4.49 -4.62 -1.20
C GLU A 97 -4.41 -3.21 -1.80
N GLN A 98 -5.57 -2.61 -2.08
CA GLN A 98 -5.63 -1.25 -2.61
C GLN A 98 -5.02 -0.23 -1.66
N HIS A 99 -5.29 -0.36 -0.36
CA HIS A 99 -4.73 0.50 0.67
C HIS A 99 -3.19 0.46 0.66
N VAL A 100 -2.59 -0.73 0.63
CA VAL A 100 -1.13 -0.88 0.56
C VAL A 100 -0.57 -0.23 -0.71
N GLN A 101 -1.19 -0.47 -1.87
CA GLN A 101 -0.77 0.15 -3.14
C GLN A 101 -0.80 1.68 -3.04
N THR A 102 -1.89 2.26 -2.55
CA THR A 102 -2.02 3.71 -2.37
C THR A 102 -0.98 4.28 -1.40
N GLN A 103 -0.65 3.57 -0.32
CA GLN A 103 0.38 4.03 0.62
C GLN A 103 1.78 4.03 0.00
N ILE A 104 2.12 3.00 -0.78
CA ILE A 104 3.38 2.94 -1.53
C ILE A 104 3.43 4.09 -2.54
N GLU A 105 2.39 4.26 -3.36
CA GLU A 105 2.33 5.33 -4.36
C GLU A 105 2.46 6.71 -3.72
N LYS A 106 1.72 6.97 -2.63
CA LYS A 106 1.79 8.22 -1.88
C LYS A 106 3.22 8.49 -1.40
N LYS A 107 3.85 7.52 -0.74
CA LYS A 107 5.20 7.68 -0.19
C LYS A 107 6.27 7.81 -1.27
N MET A 108 6.14 7.10 -2.38
CA MET A 108 7.04 7.29 -3.53
C MET A 108 6.88 8.66 -4.18
N ASN A 109 5.66 9.18 -4.27
CA ASN A 109 5.45 10.53 -4.79
C ASN A 109 6.03 11.60 -3.86
N GLU A 110 5.89 11.43 -2.53
CA GLU A 110 6.57 12.28 -1.54
C GLU A 110 8.10 12.22 -1.72
N LEU A 111 8.66 11.01 -1.89
CA LEU A 111 10.10 10.83 -2.08
C LEU A 111 10.63 11.48 -3.36
N ARG A 112 9.91 11.32 -4.47
CA ARG A 112 10.25 11.92 -5.76
C ARG A 112 10.16 13.44 -5.74
N ALA A 113 9.24 14.00 -4.95
CA ALA A 113 9.11 15.45 -4.80
C ALA A 113 10.30 16.07 -4.05
N ASN A 114 10.91 15.35 -3.11
CA ASN A 114 12.09 15.83 -2.38
C ASN A 114 13.37 15.96 -3.25
N ILE A 115 13.40 15.37 -4.45
CA ILE A 115 14.56 15.51 -5.37
C ILE A 115 14.68 16.95 -5.90
N ASP A 116 13.58 17.71 -5.97
CA ASP A 116 13.53 19.01 -6.66
C ASP A 116 13.29 20.18 -5.69
N ASP A 117 14.14 20.31 -4.65
CA ASP A 117 14.09 21.45 -3.71
C ASP A 117 15.30 22.40 -3.81
N PHE A 118 16.33 22.03 -4.59
CA PHE A 118 17.56 22.80 -4.76
C PHE A 118 17.81 23.30 -6.20
N SER A 119 17.16 22.71 -7.21
CA SER A 119 17.34 23.09 -8.62
C SER A 119 16.66 24.42 -8.96
N GLY A 120 17.43 25.39 -9.44
CA GLY A 120 16.92 26.69 -9.89
C GLY A 120 18.01 27.75 -9.95
N THR A 121 17.78 28.82 -10.70
CA THR A 121 18.66 30.01 -10.64
C THR A 121 18.04 31.02 -9.71
N GLU A 122 18.58 31.16 -8.50
CA GLU A 122 18.19 32.23 -7.58
C GLU A 122 18.96 33.51 -7.96
N GLN A 123 18.24 34.55 -8.41
CA GLN A 123 18.84 35.86 -8.61
C GLN A 123 18.89 36.60 -7.26
N LEU A 124 20.04 36.53 -6.60
CA LEU A 124 20.33 37.36 -5.45
C LEU A 124 20.63 38.79 -5.93
N LYS A 125 19.76 39.76 -5.59
CA LYS A 125 20.09 41.19 -5.67
C LYS A 125 20.87 41.55 -4.41
N VAL A 126 22.14 41.92 -4.58
CA VAL A 126 22.99 42.52 -3.53
C VAL A 126 22.83 44.04 -3.57
#